data_AF-A0A7V9SKI0-F1
#
_entry.id   AF-A0A7V9SKI0-F1
#
_cell.length_a   1.000
_cell.length_b   1.000
_cell.length_c   1.000
_cell.angle_alpha   90.00
_cell.angle_beta   90.00
_cell.angle_gamma   90.00
#
_symmetry.space_group_name_H-M   'P 1'
#
loop_
_entity.id
_entity.type
_entity.pdbx_description
1 polymer ?
#
loop_
_entity_poly.entity_id
_entity_poly.type
_entity_poly.pdbx_seq_one_letter_code
_entity_poly.pdbx_strand_id
1 'polypeptide(L)'
;RPFLVMELLEGETLRQRLSSRRPPGAAEALHILRGVCSAVSAAHSQGLVHRDLKPENIFLQRHPSGVVPKVLDFGLAKTFDAHRSFGRSTAKGTSAGLLVGTLEYMAPEQVAGDDVDPGWDIWALGVITYEMLAGRHPFRRKVAFAGDETAAEFVADGAAEGEKLSGAVTALLDTSLSTDPAARPRDALDFLAACERLLV
;
A
#
# COMPACT_ATOMS: atom_id res chain seq x y z
N ARG A 1 -17.94 24.39 6.41
CA ARG A 1 -16.97 23.51 5.71
C ARG A 1 -15.83 23.26 6.68
N PRO A 2 -15.47 22.00 6.99
CA PRO A 2 -14.29 21.73 7.79
C PRO A 2 -13.03 22.10 6.99
N PHE A 3 -11.99 22.59 7.68
CA PHE A 3 -10.66 22.83 7.13
C PHE A 3 -9.66 22.09 8.02
N LEU A 4 -8.68 21.42 7.41
CA LEU A 4 -7.59 20.75 8.11
C LEU A 4 -6.31 21.57 7.89
N VAL A 5 -5.66 21.99 8.97
CA VAL A 5 -4.36 22.67 8.93
C VAL A 5 -3.30 21.64 9.30
N MET A 6 -2.29 21.50 8.45
CA MET A 6 -1.23 20.51 8.58
C MET A 6 0.14 21.12 8.26
N GLU A 7 1.21 20.40 8.59
CA GLU A 7 2.57 20.76 8.24
C GLU A 7 2.72 20.93 6.71
N LEU A 8 3.42 21.99 6.28
CA LEU A 8 3.81 22.15 4.89
C LEU A 8 5.03 21.26 4.61
N LEU A 9 4.88 20.31 3.68
CA LEU A 9 5.95 19.42 3.26
C LEU A 9 6.52 19.85 1.90
N GLU A 10 7.84 19.95 1.81
CA GLU A 10 8.55 20.13 0.54
C GLU A 10 9.13 18.78 0.10
N GLY A 11 8.91 18.38 -1.15
CA GLY A 11 9.35 17.06 -1.64
C GLY A 11 8.44 16.51 -2.73
N GLU A 12 8.31 15.18 -2.75
CA GLU A 12 7.47 14.45 -3.70
C GLU A 12 6.83 13.24 -3.03
N THR A 13 5.72 12.75 -3.56
CA THR A 13 5.13 11.47 -3.14
C THR A 13 5.98 10.29 -3.62
N LEU A 14 5.85 9.14 -2.98
CA LEU A 14 6.47 7.90 -3.43
C LEU A 14 5.97 7.53 -4.84
N ARG A 15 4.68 7.77 -5.14
CA ARG A 15 4.14 7.61 -6.51
C ARG A 15 4.93 8.42 -7.54
N GLN A 16 5.19 9.70 -7.26
CA GLN A 16 5.97 10.56 -8.15
C GLN A 16 7.41 10.06 -8.29
N ARG A 17 8.03 9.62 -7.19
CA ARG A 17 9.40 9.06 -7.18
C ARG A 17 9.51 7.77 -8.01
N LEU A 18 8.51 6.89 -7.95
CA LEU A 18 8.46 5.65 -8.71
C LEU A 18 8.14 5.87 -10.19
N SER A 19 7.37 6.91 -10.52
CA SER A 19 6.98 7.19 -11.91
C SER A 19 8.05 7.97 -12.70
N SER A 20 8.85 8.78 -12.01
CA SER A 20 9.79 9.73 -12.65
C SER A 20 11.22 9.21 -12.77
N ARG A 21 11.54 8.11 -12.09
CA ARG A 21 12.91 7.62 -11.93
C ARG A 21 12.93 6.11 -11.92
N ARG A 22 14.14 5.54 -12.03
CA ARG A 22 14.34 4.10 -11.85
C ARG A 22 13.92 3.67 -10.43
N PRO A 23 13.53 2.39 -10.26
CA PRO A 23 13.24 1.83 -8.95
C PRO A 23 14.37 2.14 -7.95
N PRO A 24 14.04 2.46 -6.67
CA PRO A 24 15.05 2.67 -5.64
C PRO A 24 15.93 1.42 -5.46
N GLY A 25 17.21 1.63 -5.19
CA GLY A 25 18.08 0.54 -4.75
C GLY A 25 17.71 0.07 -3.35
N ALA A 26 18.19 -1.11 -2.95
CA ALA A 26 17.83 -1.75 -1.68
C ALA A 26 17.98 -0.84 -0.44
N ALA A 27 19.08 -0.07 -0.37
CA ALA A 27 19.32 0.87 0.73
C ALA A 27 18.28 2.02 0.78
N GLU A 28 17.87 2.56 -0.36
CA GLU A 28 16.83 3.60 -0.44
C GLU A 28 15.46 3.02 -0.09
N ALA A 29 15.14 1.82 -0.60
CA ALA A 29 13.90 1.13 -0.27
C ALA A 29 13.80 0.84 1.24
N LEU A 30 14.86 0.32 1.87
CA LEU A 30 14.89 0.08 3.32
C LEU A 30 14.74 1.38 4.12
N HIS A 31 15.37 2.47 3.68
CA HIS A 31 15.21 3.78 4.33
C HIS A 31 13.74 4.25 4.31
N ILE A 32 13.07 4.11 3.18
CA ILE A 32 11.65 4.43 3.03
C ILE A 32 10.81 3.53 3.93
N LEU A 33 11.04 2.21 3.87
CA LEU A 33 10.28 1.22 4.65
C LEU A 33 10.41 1.42 6.15
N ARG A 34 11.59 1.80 6.66
CA ARG A 34 11.78 2.11 8.09
C ARG A 34 10.83 3.21 8.54
N GLY A 35 10.77 4.32 7.81
CA GLY A 35 9.90 5.44 8.14
C GLY A 35 8.42 5.06 8.07
N VAL A 36 8.02 4.40 6.99
CA VAL A 36 6.61 4.01 6.77
C VAL A 36 6.15 2.96 7.78
N CYS A 37 6.90 1.87 7.98
CA CYS A 37 6.53 0.82 8.91
C CYS A 37 6.51 1.32 10.36
N SER A 38 7.43 2.22 10.72
CA SER A 38 7.40 2.86 12.04
C SER A 38 6.14 3.71 12.23
N ALA A 39 5.72 4.47 11.22
CA ALA A 39 4.51 5.29 11.30
C ALA A 39 3.23 4.43 11.37
N VAL A 40 3.16 3.37 10.54
CA VAL A 40 2.04 2.42 10.55
C VAL A 40 1.94 1.70 11.89
N SER A 41 3.05 1.17 12.40
CA SER A 41 3.09 0.52 13.72
C SER A 41 2.67 1.46 14.85
N ALA A 42 3.14 2.71 14.82
CA ALA A 42 2.73 3.71 15.80
C ALA A 42 1.21 3.97 15.75
N ALA A 43 0.61 4.08 14.56
CA ALA A 43 -0.83 4.25 14.42
C ALA A 43 -1.62 3.01 14.89
N HIS A 44 -1.18 1.81 14.52
CA HIS A 44 -1.79 0.55 14.96
C HIS A 44 -1.77 0.41 16.49
N SER A 45 -0.69 0.86 17.16
CA SER A 45 -0.62 0.88 18.63
C SER A 45 -1.67 1.76 19.30
N GLN A 46 -2.24 2.71 18.56
CA GLN A 46 -3.32 3.61 19.00
C GLN A 46 -4.70 3.16 18.47
N GLY A 47 -4.81 1.96 17.89
CA GLY A 47 -6.05 1.43 17.31
C GLY A 47 -6.44 2.08 15.98
N LEU A 48 -5.51 2.75 15.30
CA LEU A 48 -5.76 3.42 14.02
C LEU A 48 -5.15 2.62 12.87
N VAL A 49 -6.01 2.01 12.05
CA VAL A 49 -5.64 1.41 10.76
C VAL A 49 -5.70 2.50 9.68
N HIS A 50 -4.68 2.56 8.81
CA HIS A 50 -4.60 3.58 7.76
C HIS A 50 -5.69 3.38 6.69
N ARG A 51 -5.93 2.13 6.27
CA ARG A 51 -6.97 1.68 5.32
C ARG A 51 -6.80 2.16 3.88
N ASP A 52 -5.98 3.17 3.63
CA ASP A 52 -5.71 3.68 2.28
C ASP A 52 -4.22 3.80 1.99
N LEU A 53 -3.41 2.87 2.52
CA LEU A 53 -1.96 2.98 2.38
C LEU A 53 -1.58 2.70 0.93
N LYS A 54 -0.90 3.66 0.30
CA LYS A 54 -0.49 3.62 -1.11
C LYS A 54 0.64 4.62 -1.36
N PRO A 55 1.37 4.54 -2.48
CA PRO A 55 2.50 5.43 -2.77
C PRO A 55 2.13 6.92 -2.80
N GLU A 56 0.89 7.27 -3.11
CA GLU A 56 0.39 8.66 -3.06
C GLU A 56 0.32 9.21 -1.63
N ASN A 57 0.09 8.35 -0.65
CA ASN A 57 -0.03 8.69 0.77
C ASN A 57 1.31 8.57 1.53
N ILE A 58 2.41 8.36 0.81
CA ILE A 58 3.77 8.37 1.37
C ILE A 58 4.50 9.57 0.76
N PHE A 59 4.80 10.57 1.57
CA PHE A 59 5.52 11.75 1.16
C PHE A 59 7.00 11.65 1.52
N LEU A 60 7.86 11.88 0.54
CA LEU A 60 9.31 11.90 0.70
C LEU A 60 9.73 13.36 0.92
N GLN A 61 9.69 13.79 2.17
CA GLN A 61 10.03 15.17 2.53
C GLN A 61 11.53 15.40 2.34
N ARG A 62 11.88 16.47 1.64
CA ARG A 62 13.24 16.97 1.53
C ARG A 62 13.57 17.73 2.80
N HIS A 63 14.42 17.16 3.65
CA HIS A 63 14.96 17.82 4.84
C HIS A 63 16.46 18.12 4.63
N PRO A 64 17.04 19.15 5.28
CA PRO A 64 18.47 19.43 5.19
C PRO A 64 19.38 18.24 5.55
N SER A 65 18.90 17.32 6.40
CA SER A 65 19.62 16.11 6.80
C SER A 65 19.37 14.90 5.89
N GLY A 66 18.56 15.03 4.84
CA GLY A 66 18.20 13.95 3.92
C GLY A 66 16.71 13.83 3.66
N VAL A 67 16.30 12.78 2.96
CA VAL A 67 14.89 12.50 2.69
C VAL A 67 14.26 11.87 3.93
N VAL A 68 13.11 12.37 4.39
CA VAL A 68 12.34 11.82 5.51
C VAL A 68 10.98 11.33 5.00
N PRO A 69 10.70 10.02 5.04
CA PRO A 69 9.39 9.49 4.69
C PRO A 69 8.33 9.91 5.72
N LYS A 70 7.18 10.39 5.26
CA LYS A 70 6.00 10.68 6.07
C LYS A 70 4.79 9.97 5.49
N VAL A 71 4.00 9.31 6.33
CA VAL A 71 2.70 8.75 5.96
C VAL A 71 1.64 9.82 6.18
N LEU A 72 0.85 10.09 5.13
CA LEU A 72 -0.21 11.10 5.12
C LEU A 72 -1.59 10.44 5.22
N ASP A 73 -2.59 11.20 5.65
CA ASP A 73 -4.01 10.81 5.52
C ASP A 73 -4.42 9.47 6.17
N PHE A 74 -3.98 9.24 7.42
CA PHE A 74 -4.46 8.11 8.24
C PHE A 74 -5.98 8.09 8.36
N GLY A 75 -6.68 7.28 7.56
CA GLY A 75 -8.09 6.91 7.72
C GLY A 75 -9.13 8.04 7.71
N LEU A 76 -8.72 9.31 7.67
CA LEU A 76 -9.59 10.47 7.87
C LEU A 76 -10.67 10.61 6.78
N ALA A 77 -10.46 10.03 5.60
CA ALA A 77 -11.41 10.10 4.49
C ALA A 77 -12.47 8.97 4.49
N LYS A 78 -12.13 7.76 4.99
CA LYS A 78 -13.03 6.60 4.85
C LYS A 78 -14.12 6.53 5.92
N THR A 79 -13.95 7.18 7.07
CA THR A 79 -15.01 7.30 8.08
C THR A 79 -16.19 8.17 7.62
N PHE A 80 -15.98 9.08 6.66
CA PHE A 80 -17.03 9.99 6.18
C PHE A 80 -17.84 9.45 4.99
N ASP A 81 -17.31 8.52 4.18
CA ASP A 81 -17.99 8.05 2.94
C ASP A 81 -18.27 6.53 2.86
N ALA A 82 -17.53 5.67 3.56
CA ALA A 82 -17.67 4.21 3.37
C ALA A 82 -19.00 3.65 3.93
N HIS A 83 -19.57 4.27 4.97
CA HIS A 83 -20.89 3.87 5.48
C HIS A 83 -22.05 4.17 4.52
N ARG A 84 -21.84 4.93 3.44
CA ARG A 84 -22.90 5.25 2.47
C ARG A 84 -22.78 4.55 1.12
N SER A 85 -21.59 4.12 0.72
CA SER A 85 -21.35 3.78 -0.70
C SER A 85 -21.16 2.29 -1.00
N PHE A 86 -20.83 1.45 -0.02
CA PHE A 86 -20.72 -0.01 -0.25
C PHE A 86 -21.99 -0.80 0.11
N GLY A 87 -22.94 -0.19 0.82
CA GLY A 87 -24.12 -0.90 1.33
C GLY A 87 -25.42 -0.74 0.53
N ARG A 88 -25.52 0.18 -0.44
CA ARG A 88 -26.75 0.40 -1.24
C ARG A 88 -26.55 1.52 -2.26
N SER A 89 -26.11 1.19 -3.46
CA SER A 89 -26.24 2.12 -4.58
C SER A 89 -26.32 1.37 -5.91
N THR A 90 -27.51 0.87 -6.21
CA THR A 90 -28.01 0.82 -7.59
C THR A 90 -28.16 2.26 -8.10
N ALA A 91 -27.06 2.93 -8.42
CA ALA A 91 -27.11 4.22 -9.10
C ALA A 91 -26.00 4.29 -10.14
N LYS A 92 -26.46 4.22 -11.39
CA LYS A 92 -25.71 4.55 -12.60
C LYS A 92 -24.91 5.83 -12.37
N GLY A 93 -23.58 5.74 -12.48
CA GLY A 93 -22.73 6.93 -12.63
C GLY A 93 -21.65 7.11 -11.56
N THR A 94 -20.98 6.07 -11.10
CA THR A 94 -19.68 6.24 -10.44
C THR A 94 -18.60 6.35 -11.51
N SER A 95 -17.87 7.47 -11.51
CA SER A 95 -16.76 7.77 -12.41
C SER A 95 -15.70 6.67 -12.31
N ALA A 96 -15.80 5.67 -13.20
CA ALA A 96 -15.03 4.44 -13.17
C ALA A 96 -13.50 4.63 -13.16
N GLY A 97 -12.98 5.82 -13.46
CA GLY A 97 -11.54 6.12 -13.40
C GLY A 97 -10.99 6.47 -12.01
N LEU A 98 -11.80 7.00 -11.08
CA LEU A 98 -11.29 7.46 -9.77
C LEU A 98 -11.22 6.34 -8.73
N LEU A 99 -12.12 5.35 -8.82
CA LEU A 99 -12.12 4.18 -7.92
C LEU A 99 -11.00 3.19 -8.26
N VAL A 100 -10.58 3.15 -9.54
CA VAL A 100 -9.65 2.12 -10.06
C VAL A 100 -8.25 2.21 -9.45
N GLY A 101 -7.73 3.39 -9.10
CA GLY A 101 -6.39 3.52 -8.54
C GLY A 101 -6.25 3.16 -7.05
N THR A 102 -7.35 3.17 -6.29
CA THR A 102 -7.30 2.86 -4.85
C THR A 102 -7.46 1.36 -4.59
N LEU A 103 -8.22 0.66 -5.44
CA LEU A 103 -8.43 -0.78 -5.34
C LEU A 103 -7.15 -1.59 -5.48
N GLU A 104 -6.14 -1.07 -6.18
CA GLU A 104 -4.88 -1.78 -6.47
C GLU A 104 -4.07 -2.11 -5.20
N TYR A 105 -4.27 -1.36 -4.11
CA TYR A 105 -3.55 -1.53 -2.83
C TYR A 105 -4.41 -2.15 -1.73
N MET A 106 -5.70 -2.39 -1.98
CA MET A 106 -6.59 -2.94 -0.95
C MET A 106 -6.39 -4.45 -0.80
N ALA A 107 -6.47 -4.92 0.44
CA ALA A 107 -6.51 -6.35 0.72
C ALA A 107 -7.84 -6.98 0.22
N PRO A 108 -7.87 -8.27 -0.15
CA PRO A 108 -9.09 -8.92 -0.62
C PRO A 108 -10.27 -8.79 0.37
N GLU A 109 -10.02 -9.03 1.66
CA GLU A 109 -11.01 -8.89 2.74
C GLU A 109 -11.50 -7.43 2.91
N GLN A 110 -10.64 -6.45 2.63
CA GLN A 110 -11.02 -5.05 2.63
C GLN A 110 -11.99 -4.73 1.49
N VAL A 111 -11.77 -5.30 0.30
CA VAL A 111 -12.66 -5.15 -0.85
C VAL A 111 -13.99 -5.86 -0.62
N ALA A 112 -13.97 -7.00 0.07
CA ALA A 112 -15.17 -7.74 0.48
C ALA A 112 -16.03 -6.99 1.50
N GLY A 113 -15.46 -5.97 2.16
CA GLY A 113 -16.16 -5.17 3.17
C GLY A 113 -16.14 -5.79 4.55
N ASP A 114 -15.16 -6.66 4.83
CA ASP A 114 -14.95 -7.25 6.15
C ASP A 114 -14.59 -6.18 7.20
N ASP A 115 -14.62 -6.58 8.48
CA ASP A 115 -14.24 -5.71 9.58
C ASP A 115 -12.79 -5.22 9.44
N VAL A 116 -12.57 -3.98 9.88
CA VAL A 116 -11.27 -3.31 9.76
C VAL A 116 -10.19 -4.06 10.52
N ASP A 117 -9.14 -4.45 9.80
CA ASP A 117 -8.02 -5.22 10.34
C ASP A 117 -6.66 -4.56 10.03
N PRO A 118 -5.69 -4.51 10.98
CA PRO A 118 -4.33 -4.01 10.73
C PRO A 118 -3.59 -4.70 9.58
N GLY A 119 -3.93 -5.97 9.30
CA GLY A 119 -3.41 -6.76 8.20
C GLY A 119 -3.69 -6.18 6.81
N TRP A 120 -4.66 -5.26 6.69
CA TRP A 120 -4.90 -4.51 5.45
C TRP A 120 -3.72 -3.60 5.09
N ASP A 121 -3.12 -2.95 6.09
CA ASP A 121 -1.96 -2.09 5.86
C ASP A 121 -0.70 -2.94 5.59
N ILE A 122 -0.61 -4.15 6.14
CA ILE A 122 0.50 -5.09 5.85
C ILE A 122 0.46 -5.56 4.39
N TRP A 123 -0.73 -5.88 3.89
CA TRP A 123 -0.93 -6.16 2.48
C TRP A 123 -0.44 -5.00 1.60
N ALA A 124 -0.89 -3.78 1.90
CA ALA A 124 -0.48 -2.58 1.16
C ALA A 124 1.04 -2.35 1.21
N LEU A 125 1.68 -2.58 2.36
CA LEU A 125 3.15 -2.54 2.49
C LEU A 125 3.83 -3.57 1.58
N GLY A 126 3.28 -4.78 1.47
CA GLY A 126 3.74 -5.80 0.53
C GLY A 126 3.66 -5.33 -0.92
N VAL A 127 2.53 -4.75 -1.33
CA VAL A 127 2.34 -4.20 -2.68
C VAL A 127 3.34 -3.08 -2.97
N ILE A 128 3.48 -2.13 -2.06
CA ILE A 128 4.40 -0.99 -2.18
C ILE A 128 5.85 -1.48 -2.26
N THR A 129 6.23 -2.46 -1.45
CA THR A 129 7.58 -3.02 -1.44
C THR A 129 7.88 -3.75 -2.75
N TYR A 130 6.93 -4.55 -3.25
CA TYR A 130 7.06 -5.16 -4.56
C TYR A 130 7.27 -4.10 -5.63
N GLU A 131 6.46 -3.04 -5.64
CA GLU A 131 6.57 -1.97 -6.64
C GLU A 131 7.91 -1.22 -6.56
N MET A 132 8.41 -0.95 -5.35
CA MET A 132 9.73 -0.34 -5.14
C MET A 132 10.88 -1.20 -5.67
N LEU A 133 10.80 -2.53 -5.52
CA LEU A 133 11.91 -3.42 -5.90
C LEU A 133 11.83 -3.88 -7.36
N ALA A 134 10.62 -4.21 -7.83
CA ALA A 134 10.38 -4.71 -9.18
C ALA A 134 10.11 -3.60 -10.21
N GLY A 135 9.84 -2.38 -9.76
CA GLY A 135 9.53 -1.23 -10.63
C GLY A 135 8.14 -1.29 -11.28
N ARG A 136 7.27 -2.20 -10.85
CA ARG A 136 5.93 -2.41 -11.38
C ARG A 136 5.01 -2.97 -10.29
N HIS A 137 3.72 -2.75 -10.44
CA HIS A 137 2.72 -3.33 -9.54
C HIS A 137 2.71 -4.88 -9.61
N PRO A 138 2.51 -5.59 -8.48
CA PRO A 138 2.47 -7.07 -8.45
C PRO A 138 1.29 -7.66 -9.22
N PHE A 139 0.16 -6.94 -9.26
CA PHE A 139 -1.08 -7.38 -9.93
C PHE A 139 -1.27 -6.55 -11.21
N ARG A 140 -1.23 -7.19 -12.39
CA ARG A 140 -1.43 -6.48 -13.66
C ARG A 140 -2.92 -6.18 -13.88
N ARG A 141 -3.22 -4.98 -14.38
CA ARG A 141 -4.56 -4.39 -14.59
C ARG A 141 -5.49 -5.24 -15.48
N LYS A 142 -6.23 -6.18 -14.90
CA LYS A 142 -7.56 -6.61 -15.36
C LYS A 142 -8.50 -6.75 -14.16
N VAL A 143 -8.98 -5.61 -13.66
CA VAL A 143 -10.21 -5.62 -12.87
C VAL A 143 -11.35 -5.75 -13.88
N ALA A 144 -11.81 -6.97 -14.13
CA ALA A 144 -13.06 -7.19 -14.83
C ALA A 144 -14.17 -7.21 -13.77
N PHE A 145 -15.01 -6.17 -13.74
CA PHE A 145 -16.24 -6.21 -12.96
C PHE A 145 -17.24 -7.11 -13.69
N ALA A 146 -17.28 -8.39 -13.34
CA ALA A 146 -18.26 -9.33 -13.85
C ALA A 146 -19.11 -9.87 -12.68
N GLY A 147 -20.24 -9.21 -12.38
CA GLY A 147 -21.26 -9.72 -11.45
C GLY A 147 -20.94 -9.55 -9.95
N ASP A 148 -21.72 -10.26 -9.12
CA ASP A 148 -21.68 -10.26 -7.64
C ASP A 148 -20.40 -10.86 -7.03
N GLU A 149 -19.45 -11.32 -7.86
CA GLU A 149 -18.17 -11.86 -7.43
C GLU A 149 -17.06 -10.86 -7.78
N THR A 150 -16.58 -10.13 -6.78
CA THR A 150 -15.42 -9.24 -6.95
C THR A 150 -14.15 -10.08 -6.82
N ALA A 151 -13.91 -10.95 -7.80
CA ALA A 151 -12.64 -11.68 -7.88
C ALA A 151 -11.60 -10.75 -8.53
N ALA A 152 -10.77 -10.10 -7.72
CA ALA A 152 -9.48 -9.64 -8.21
C ALA A 152 -8.73 -10.91 -8.64
N GLU A 153 -8.69 -11.18 -9.94
CA GLU A 153 -7.92 -12.30 -10.44
C GLU A 153 -6.44 -11.94 -10.22
N PHE A 154 -5.86 -12.53 -9.16
CA PHE A 154 -4.48 -12.39 -8.74
C PHE A 154 -3.55 -13.02 -9.78
N VAL A 155 -3.38 -12.34 -10.90
CA VAL A 155 -2.38 -12.76 -11.89
C VAL A 155 -1.03 -12.25 -11.42
N ALA A 156 -0.39 -13.04 -10.55
CA ALA A 156 1.03 -12.94 -10.27
C ALA A 156 1.79 -13.29 -11.57
N ASP A 157 2.03 -12.30 -12.43
CA ASP A 157 2.78 -12.54 -13.65
C ASP A 157 4.29 -12.46 -13.42
N GLY A 158 4.95 -13.46 -14.00
CA GLY A 158 6.37 -13.76 -13.92
C GLY A 158 7.25 -12.57 -14.26
N ALA A 159 8.42 -12.55 -13.63
CA ALA A 159 9.45 -11.54 -13.70
C ALA A 159 9.68 -10.98 -15.13
N ALA A 160 9.20 -9.76 -15.40
CA ALA A 160 9.63 -8.94 -16.52
C ALA A 160 10.70 -7.93 -16.05
N GLU A 161 11.89 -8.03 -16.65
CA GLU A 161 13.04 -7.11 -16.78
C GLU A 161 13.48 -6.17 -15.62
N GLY A 162 12.94 -6.33 -14.42
CA GLY A 162 13.56 -5.84 -13.18
C GLY A 162 14.74 -6.74 -12.78
N GLU A 163 15.62 -6.23 -11.92
CA GLU A 163 16.61 -7.08 -11.25
C GLU A 163 15.85 -8.23 -10.57
N LYS A 164 16.20 -9.47 -10.94
CA LYS A 164 15.42 -10.63 -10.55
C LYS A 164 15.45 -10.73 -9.02
N LEU A 165 14.30 -10.52 -8.38
CA LEU A 165 14.18 -10.62 -6.93
C LEU A 165 14.75 -11.96 -6.47
N SER A 166 15.52 -11.94 -5.38
CA SER A 166 16.04 -13.18 -4.81
C SER A 166 14.86 -14.06 -4.38
N GLY A 167 15.04 -15.38 -4.38
CA GLY A 167 13.97 -16.31 -3.99
C GLY A 167 13.43 -16.04 -2.57
N ALA A 168 14.29 -15.55 -1.68
CA ALA A 168 13.90 -15.19 -0.33
C ALA A 168 13.05 -13.90 -0.27
N VAL A 169 13.39 -12.88 -1.07
CA VAL A 169 12.59 -11.65 -1.16
C VAL A 169 11.22 -11.95 -1.79
N THR A 170 11.18 -12.78 -2.84
CA THR A 170 9.92 -13.23 -3.44
C THR A 170 9.04 -13.96 -2.42
N ALA A 171 9.60 -14.89 -1.65
CA ALA A 171 8.85 -15.61 -0.62
C ALA A 171 8.26 -14.69 0.46
N LEU A 172 8.98 -13.65 0.89
CA LEU A 172 8.43 -12.64 1.82
C LEU A 172 7.27 -11.86 1.21
N LEU A 173 7.38 -11.48 -0.07
CA LEU A 173 6.32 -10.76 -0.75
C LEU A 173 5.10 -11.66 -0.97
N ASP A 174 5.30 -12.93 -1.29
CA ASP A 174 4.22 -13.92 -1.42
C ASP A 174 3.47 -14.12 -0.09
N THR A 175 4.17 -14.21 1.05
CA THR A 175 3.50 -14.31 2.36
C THR A 175 2.77 -13.01 2.73
N SER A 176 3.37 -11.86 2.43
CA SER A 176 2.76 -10.55 2.70
C SER A 176 1.50 -10.29 1.84
N LEU A 177 1.45 -10.88 0.64
CA LEU A 177 0.35 -10.82 -0.31
C LEU A 177 -0.55 -12.07 -0.27
N SER A 178 -0.54 -12.81 0.84
CA SER A 178 -1.43 -13.94 1.06
C SER A 178 -2.89 -13.50 1.20
N THR A 179 -3.81 -14.20 0.54
CA THR A 179 -5.26 -14.03 0.73
C THR A 179 -5.74 -14.56 2.08
N ASP A 180 -4.96 -15.40 2.75
CA ASP A 180 -5.11 -15.72 4.18
C ASP A 180 -4.37 -14.66 5.01
N PRO A 181 -5.07 -13.76 5.74
CA PRO A 181 -4.43 -12.73 6.55
C PRO A 181 -3.53 -13.29 7.64
N ALA A 182 -3.82 -14.50 8.16
CA ALA A 182 -3.02 -15.12 9.22
C ALA A 182 -1.64 -15.59 8.74
N ALA A 183 -1.45 -15.75 7.43
CA ALA A 183 -0.17 -16.10 6.83
C ALA A 183 0.75 -14.89 6.59
N ARG A 184 0.22 -13.67 6.72
CA ARG A 184 0.99 -12.42 6.54
C ARG A 184 1.91 -12.17 7.75
N PRO A 185 2.95 -11.33 7.61
CA PRO A 185 3.68 -10.81 8.76
C PRO A 185 2.73 -10.25 9.82
N ARG A 186 3.06 -10.50 11.09
CA ARG A 186 2.16 -10.21 12.22
C ARG A 186 1.85 -8.71 12.36
N ASP A 187 2.82 -7.86 12.06
CA ASP A 187 2.70 -6.42 12.14
C ASP A 187 3.74 -5.74 11.22
N ALA A 188 3.68 -4.40 11.13
CA ALA A 188 4.54 -3.63 10.24
C ALA A 188 6.03 -3.71 10.62
N LEU A 189 6.36 -3.93 11.89
CA LEU A 189 7.75 -4.07 12.34
C LEU A 189 8.29 -5.47 12.06
N ASP A 190 7.45 -6.50 12.16
CA ASP A 190 7.78 -7.88 11.75
C ASP A 190 8.05 -7.94 10.23
N PHE A 191 7.22 -7.26 9.44
CA PHE A 191 7.46 -7.06 8.00
C PHE A 191 8.79 -6.33 7.73
N LEU A 192 9.02 -5.19 8.38
CA LEU A 192 10.25 -4.42 8.23
C LEU A 192 11.49 -5.25 8.57
N ALA A 193 11.45 -5.98 9.69
CA ALA A 193 12.57 -6.81 10.13
C ALA A 193 12.89 -7.92 9.11
N ALA A 194 11.87 -8.46 8.43
CA ALA A 194 12.06 -9.40 7.35
C ALA A 194 12.72 -8.74 6.12
N CYS A 195 12.28 -7.53 5.73
CA CYS A 195 12.91 -6.77 4.66
C CYS A 195 14.39 -6.48 4.97
N GLU A 196 14.71 -6.03 6.19
CA GLU A 196 16.08 -5.71 6.61
C GLU A 196 17.01 -6.93 6.55
N ARG A 197 16.52 -8.12 6.86
CA ARG A 197 17.33 -9.35 6.75
C ARG A 197 17.64 -9.74 5.30
N LEU A 198 16.78 -9.36 4.36
CA LEU A 198 16.81 -9.88 2.99
C LEU A 198 17.36 -8.90 1.94
N LEU A 199 17.39 -7.60 2.27
CA LEU A 199 17.80 -6.52 1.37
C LEU A 199 19.16 -5.90 1.72
N VAL A 200 19.86 -6.44 2.72
CA VAL A 200 21.20 -6.01 3.16
C VAL A 200 22.28 -6.89 2.53
#